data_AF-A0A964MN68-F1
#
_entry.id   AF-A0A964MN68-F1
#
_cell.length_a   1.000
_cell.length_b   1.000
_cell.length_c   1.000
_cell.angle_alpha   90.00
_cell.angle_beta   90.00
_cell.angle_gamma   90.00
#
_symmetry.space_group_name_H-M   'P 1'
#
loop_
_entity.id
_entity.type
_entity.pdbx_description
1 polymer ?
#
loop_
_entity_poly.entity_id
_entity_poly.type
_entity_poly.pdbx_seq_one_letter_code
_entity_poly.pdbx_strand_id
1 'polypeptide(L)'
;MADEIIEIGEDVEVDIVLDESGMPIGAIVDDLIVATGVVGTVVDETVDVLDADGNIVLEDEIVSVFDADGQLLESEESITIVD
;
A
#
# COMPACT_ATOMS: atom_id res chain seq x y z
N MET A 1 0.65 -10.18 -32.65
CA MET A 1 -0.08 -9.90 -31.41
C MET A 1 0.90 -9.05 -30.62
N ALA A 2 0.59 -7.78 -30.40
CA ALA A 2 1.43 -6.96 -29.55
C ALA A 2 1.27 -7.54 -28.14
N ASP A 3 2.36 -7.94 -27.49
CA ASP A 3 2.32 -8.22 -26.07
C ASP A 3 1.79 -6.95 -25.40
N GLU A 4 0.63 -7.04 -24.75
CA GLU A 4 0.20 -6.02 -23.81
C GLU A 4 1.22 -6.05 -22.67
N ILE A 5 2.15 -5.09 -22.71
CA ILE A 5 3.13 -4.91 -21.66
C ILE A 5 2.40 -4.24 -20.51
N ILE A 6 2.38 -4.90 -19.35
CA ILE A 6 1.98 -4.30 -18.07
C ILE A 6 3.26 -3.77 -17.43
N GLU A 7 3.25 -2.50 -17.04
CA GLU A 7 4.29 -1.88 -16.22
C GLU A 7 3.85 -1.95 -14.75
N ILE A 8 4.74 -2.41 -13.87
CA ILE A 8 4.49 -2.49 -12.44
C ILE A 8 5.57 -1.66 -11.74
N GLY A 9 5.13 -0.70 -10.93
CA GLY A 9 5.94 0.05 -9.99
C GLY A 9 5.53 -0.25 -8.56
N GLU A 10 6.48 -0.10 -7.65
CA GLU A 10 6.33 -0.28 -6.20
C GLU A 10 7.13 0.83 -5.53
N ASP A 11 6.55 1.45 -4.50
CA ASP A 11 7.22 2.40 -3.61
C ASP A 11 6.87 2.06 -2.16
N VAL A 12 7.89 1.97 -1.30
CA VAL A 12 7.72 1.58 0.09
C VAL A 12 8.40 2.60 0.99
N GLU A 13 7.62 3.21 1.89
CA GLU A 13 8.09 4.12 2.93
C GLU A 13 7.97 3.46 4.31
N VAL A 14 8.97 3.65 5.15
CA VAL A 14 9.02 3.04 6.50
C VAL A 14 9.42 4.09 7.52
N ASP A 15 8.49 4.38 8.43
CA ASP A 15 8.67 5.28 9.55
C ASP A 15 8.81 4.52 10.86
N ILE A 16 9.95 4.68 11.53
CA ILE A 16 10.20 4.05 12.83
C ILE A 16 9.69 4.95 13.95
N VAL A 17 8.83 4.40 14.81
CA VAL A 17 8.32 5.10 15.99
C VAL A 17 9.27 4.88 17.15
N LEU A 18 9.79 5.97 17.72
CA LEU A 18 10.70 5.96 18.85
C LEU A 18 10.01 6.45 20.12
N ASP A 19 10.40 5.91 21.27
CA ASP A 19 10.04 6.45 22.58
C ASP A 19 10.92 7.67 22.97
N GLU A 20 10.68 8.21 24.17
CA GLU A 20 11.44 9.34 24.72
C GLU A 20 12.94 9.06 24.93
N SER A 21 13.32 7.77 25.02
CA SER A 21 14.70 7.33 25.18
C SER A 21 15.39 7.07 23.83
N GLY A 22 14.67 7.19 22.71
CA GLY A 22 15.14 6.84 21.38
C GLY A 22 15.12 5.34 21.08
N MET A 23 14.38 4.55 21.85
CA MET A 23 14.18 3.12 21.59
C MET A 23 13.00 2.94 20.61
N PRO A 24 13.13 2.10 19.57
CA PRO A 24 12.01 1.78 18.69
C PRO A 24 10.92 1.03 19.45
N ILE A 25 9.68 1.48 19.28
CA ILE A 25 8.48 0.87 19.89
C ILE A 25 7.45 0.40 18.85
N GLY A 26 7.76 0.59 17.57
CA GLY A 26 6.93 0.17 16.45
C GLY A 26 7.40 0.81 15.14
N ALA A 27 6.65 0.56 14.09
CA ALA A 27 6.85 1.19 12.79
C ALA A 27 5.51 1.43 12.08
N ILE A 28 5.51 2.33 11.13
CA ILE A 28 4.45 2.50 10.14
C ILE A 28 5.10 2.22 8.79
N VAL A 29 4.53 1.32 8.00
CA VAL A 29 4.99 0.97 6.66
C VAL A 29 3.87 1.36 5.70
N ASP A 30 4.21 2.13 4.68
CA ASP A 30 3.30 2.55 3.61
C ASP A 30 3.85 1.94 2.31
N ASP A 31 3.10 1.01 1.72
CA ASP A 31 3.45 0.28 0.49
C ASP A 31 2.44 0.64 -0.61
N LEU A 32 2.95 1.21 -1.70
CA LEU A 32 2.18 1.62 -2.86
C LEU A 32 2.62 0.82 -4.10
N ILE A 33 1.73 -0.02 -4.59
CA ILE A 33 1.90 -0.79 -5.82
C ILE A 33 1.02 -0.20 -6.92
N VAL A 34 1.61 0.04 -8.09
CA VAL A 34 0.92 0.56 -9.26
C VAL A 34 1.18 -0.34 -10.46
N ALA A 35 0.12 -1.00 -10.96
CA ALA A 35 0.16 -1.80 -12.17
C ALA A 35 -0.61 -1.10 -13.30
N THR A 36 0.09 -0.69 -14.36
CA THR A 36 -0.49 0.02 -15.50
C THR A 36 -0.41 -0.81 -16.77
N GLY A 37 -1.55 -0.94 -17.45
CA GLY A 37 -1.68 -1.56 -18.77
C GLY A 37 -2.42 -0.67 -19.76
N VAL A 38 -2.65 -1.19 -20.97
CA VAL A 38 -3.31 -0.41 -22.04
C VAL A 38 -4.78 -0.07 -21.75
N VAL A 39 -5.42 -0.86 -20.87
CA VAL A 39 -6.84 -0.71 -20.52
C VAL A 39 -7.06 0.22 -19.32
N GLY A 40 -6.01 0.52 -18.55
CA GLY A 40 -6.11 1.24 -17.30
C GLY A 40 -5.03 0.87 -16.30
N THR A 41 -5.22 1.31 -15.05
CA THR A 41 -4.27 1.18 -13.95
C THR A 41 -4.97 0.60 -12.74
N VAL A 42 -4.30 -0.30 -12.02
CA VAL A 42 -4.67 -0.71 -10.67
C VAL A 42 -3.63 -0.13 -9.72
N VAL A 43 -4.11 0.53 -8.67
CA VAL A 43 -3.31 1.03 -7.55
C VAL A 43 -3.73 0.27 -6.32
N ASP A 44 -2.77 -0.23 -5.57
CA ASP A 44 -2.94 -0.95 -4.33
C ASP A 44 -2.02 -0.29 -3.30
N GLU A 45 -2.60 0.33 -2.27
CA GLU A 45 -1.89 1.05 -1.22
C GLU A 45 -2.22 0.41 0.12
N THR A 46 -1.20 -0.08 0.83
CA THR A 46 -1.33 -0.74 2.12
C THR A 46 -0.50 -0.01 3.17
N VAL A 47 -1.13 0.38 4.27
CA VAL A 47 -0.47 0.98 5.43
C VAL A 47 -0.54 0.02 6.61
N ASP A 48 0.63 -0.50 7.00
CA ASP A 48 0.81 -1.36 8.16
C ASP A 48 1.32 -0.58 9.36
N VAL A 49 0.72 -0.81 10.52
CA VAL A 49 1.24 -0.40 11.82
C VAL A 49 1.78 -1.63 12.53
N LEU A 50 3.05 -1.57 12.90
CA LEU A 50 3.76 -2.66 13.57
C LEU A 50 4.06 -2.32 15.02
N ASP A 51 3.97 -3.32 15.89
CA ASP A 51 4.47 -3.25 17.27
C ASP A 51 6.01 -3.34 17.35
N ALA A 52 6.55 -3.26 18.57
CA ALA A 52 7.99 -3.33 18.82
C ALA A 52 8.63 -4.70 18.45
N ASP A 53 7.83 -5.76 18.36
CA ASP A 53 8.25 -7.10 17.98
C ASP A 53 8.15 -7.33 16.46
N GLY A 54 7.59 -6.36 15.72
CA GLY A 54 7.38 -6.42 14.27
C GLY A 54 6.09 -7.14 13.86
N ASN A 55 5.12 -7.31 14.77
CA ASN A 55 3.81 -7.83 14.41
C ASN A 55 2.93 -6.69 13.92
N ILE A 56 2.15 -6.92 12.87
CA ILE A 56 1.10 -6.00 12.42
C ILE A 56 0.01 -5.95 13.49
N VAL A 57 -0.34 -4.74 13.94
CA VAL A 57 -1.44 -4.47 14.87
C VAL A 57 -2.62 -3.79 14.18
N LEU A 58 -2.37 -3.13 13.05
CA LEU A 58 -3.37 -2.51 12.19
C LEU A 58 -2.86 -2.52 10.75
N GLU A 59 -3.76 -2.82 9.84
CA GLU A 59 -3.56 -2.77 8.39
C GLU A 59 -4.72 -1.99 7.79
N ASP A 60 -4.42 -1.03 6.93
CA ASP A 60 -5.37 -0.26 6.15
C ASP A 60 -4.98 -0.38 4.67
N GLU A 61 -5.87 -0.94 3.85
CA GLU A 61 -5.62 -1.25 2.44
C GLU A 61 -6.67 -0.57 1.58
N ILE A 62 -6.22 0.15 0.54
CA ILE A 62 -7.08 0.70 -0.50
C ILE A 62 -6.64 0.23 -1.88
N VAL A 63 -7.56 -0.42 -2.57
CA VAL A 63 -7.37 -0.85 -3.96
C VAL A 63 -8.25 -0.01 -4.87
N SER A 64 -7.63 0.67 -5.83
CA SER A 64 -8.29 1.57 -6.79
C SER A 64 -8.04 1.15 -8.23
N VAL A 65 -9.10 1.11 -9.04
CA VAL A 65 -9.03 0.77 -10.46
C VAL A 65 -9.38 2.00 -11.30
N PHE A 66 -8.50 2.36 -12.22
CA PHE A 66 -8.64 3.49 -13.13
C PHE A 66 -8.73 3.01 -14.58
N ASP A 67 -9.50 3.71 -15.41
CA ASP A 67 -9.48 3.51 -16.85
C ASP A 67 -8.23 4.11 -17.52
N ALA A 68 -8.08 3.89 -18.83
CA ALA A 68 -6.96 4.40 -19.61
C ALA A 68 -6.88 5.94 -19.69
N ASP A 69 -7.97 6.64 -19.37
CA ASP A 69 -8.04 8.11 -19.30
C ASP A 69 -7.76 8.63 -17.87
N GLY A 70 -7.43 7.73 -16.93
CA GLY A 70 -7.14 8.04 -15.53
C GLY A 70 -8.38 8.35 -14.70
N GLN A 71 -9.58 7.97 -15.14
CA GLN A 71 -10.79 8.11 -14.33
C GLN A 71 -10.95 6.93 -13.39
N LEU A 72 -11.26 7.20 -12.13
CA LEU A 72 -11.56 6.15 -11.15
C LEU A 72 -12.84 5.41 -11.57
N LEU A 73 -12.73 4.09 -11.71
CA LEU A 73 -13.84 3.19 -11.99
C LEU A 73 -14.41 2.59 -10.70
N GLU A 74 -13.53 2.12 -9.83
CA GLU A 74 -13.87 1.42 -8.60
C GLU A 74 -12.76 1.61 -7.55
N SER A 75 -13.15 1.62 -6.29
CA SER A 75 -12.24 1.62 -5.15
C SER A 75 -12.83 0.79 -4.01
N GLU A 76 -12.02 -0.04 -3.38
CA GLU A 76 -12.36 -0.79 -2.17
C GLU A 76 -11.35 -0.45 -1.08
N GLU A 77 -11.85 -0.24 0.14
CA GLU A 77 -11.05 0.06 1.32
C GLU A 77 -11.34 -0.99 2.39
N SER A 78 -10.29 -1.51 3.00
CA SER A 78 -10.35 -2.56 4.01
C SER A 78 -9.46 -2.20 5.19
N ILE A 79 -10.04 -2.23 6.40
CA ILE A 79 -9.31 -1.95 7.65
C ILE A 79 -9.35 -3.19 8.52
N THR A 80 -8.17 -3.72 8.85
CA THR A 80 -7.99 -4.88 9.71
C THR A 80 -7.28 -4.47 11.00
N ILE A 81 -7.89 -4.80 12.15
CA ILE A 81 -7.25 -4.66 13.46
C ILE A 81 -6.88 -6.06 13.94
N VAL A 82 -5.60 -6.24 14.24
CA VAL A 82 -5.04 -7.52 14.70
C VAL A 82 -4.85 -7.42 16.23
N ASP A 83 -5.60 -8.25 16.97
CA ASP A 83 -5.56 -8.35 18.44
C ASP A 83 -4.59 -9.46 18.91
#